data_AF-A0A7W9W161-F1
#
_entry.id   AF-A0A7W9W161-F1
#
_cell.length_a   1.000
_cell.length_b   1.000
_cell.length_c   1.000
_cell.angle_alpha   90.00
_cell.angle_beta   90.00
_cell.angle_gamma   90.00
#
_symmetry.space_group_name_H-M   'P 1'
#
loop_
_entity.id
_entity.type
_entity.pdbx_description
1 polymer ?
#
loop_
_entity_poly.entity_id
_entity_poly.type
_entity_poly.pdbx_seq_one_letter_code
_entity_poly.pdbx_strand_id
1 'polypeptide(L)'
;MKIIPMRDLKNTVEVEKHCIKEQGPVYVTKNGYGRLVVMDIEYYERTMQKMYEAKAVIEGLKDLEEGNTKDGADIIRKLKGKYEL
;
A
#
# COMPACT_ATOMS: atom_id res chain seq x y z
N MET A 1 10.99 13.59 -7.29
CA MET A 1 11.73 12.65 -6.42
C MET A 1 12.68 13.44 -5.54
N LYS A 2 12.43 13.47 -4.23
CA LYS A 2 13.26 14.20 -3.26
C LYS A 2 14.27 13.25 -2.60
N ILE A 3 15.54 13.67 -2.56
CA ILE A 3 16.62 12.96 -1.87
C ILE A 3 17.27 13.91 -0.85
N ILE A 4 17.45 13.44 0.38
CA ILE A 4 18.11 14.19 1.46
C ILE A 4 19.24 13.38 2.10
N PRO A 5 20.30 14.01 2.60
CA PRO A 5 21.32 13.31 3.38
C PRO A 5 20.79 12.99 4.78
N MET A 6 21.28 11.90 5.37
CA MET A 6 20.87 11.41 6.70
C MET A 6 21.02 12.46 7.81
N ARG A 7 21.98 13.38 7.68
CA ARG A 7 22.19 14.47 8.64
C ARG A 7 21.03 15.48 8.68
N ASP A 8 20.23 15.56 7.61
CA ASP A 8 19.11 16.50 7.50
C ASP A 8 17.85 15.96 8.19
N LEU A 9 17.82 14.68 8.58
CA LEU A 9 16.72 14.09 9.36
C LEU A 9 16.52 14.74 10.73
N LYS A 10 17.53 15.45 11.26
CA LYS A 10 17.40 16.22 12.50
C LYS A 10 16.38 17.36 12.39
N ASN A 11 16.11 17.85 11.18
CA ASN A 11 15.10 18.88 10.95
C ASN A 11 13.78 18.22 10.52
N THR A 12 13.07 17.65 11.49
CA THR A 12 11.84 16.88 11.25
C THR A 12 10.75 17.70 10.58
N VAL A 13 10.65 19.00 10.88
CA VAL A 13 9.66 19.91 10.28
C VAL A 13 9.87 20.07 8.76
N GLU A 14 11.11 20.24 8.31
CA GLU A 14 11.38 20.32 6.87
C GLU A 14 11.21 18.96 6.17
N VAL A 15 11.56 17.86 6.85
CA VAL A 15 11.35 16.50 6.33
C VAL A 15 9.86 16.21 6.14
N GLU A 16 9.03 16.55 7.12
CA GLU A 16 7.56 16.42 7.03
C GLU A 16 7.00 17.24 5.86
N LYS A 17 7.38 18.52 5.75
CA LYS A 17 6.98 19.36 4.61
C LYS A 17 7.39 18.77 3.26
N HIS A 18 8.59 18.18 3.18
CA HIS A 18 9.03 17.49 1.98
C HIS A 18 8.14 16.29 1.65
N CYS A 19 7.76 15.47 2.63
CA CYS A 19 6.88 14.33 2.40
C CYS A 19 5.49 14.77 1.89
N ILE A 20 4.87 15.75 2.56
CA ILE A 20 3.55 16.27 2.18
C ILE A 20 3.59 16.91 0.79
N LYS A 21 4.61 17.73 0.50
CA LYS A 21 4.72 18.45 -0.77
C LYS A 21 5.03 17.51 -1.94
N GLU A 22 5.87 16.51 -1.72
CA GLU A 22 6.21 15.53 -2.75
C GLU A 22 5.01 14.63 -3.07
N GLN A 23 4.05 14.50 -2.13
CA GLN A 23 2.98 13.50 -2.17
C GLN A 23 3.55 12.13 -2.54
N GLY A 24 4.67 11.78 -1.91
CA GLY A 24 5.53 10.69 -2.32
C GLY A 24 6.74 10.50 -1.42
N PRO A 25 7.53 9.43 -1.63
CA PRO A 25 8.69 9.11 -0.81
C PRO A 25 9.80 10.16 -0.88
N VAL A 26 10.35 10.48 0.28
CA VAL A 26 11.63 11.16 0.43
C VAL A 26 12.71 10.12 0.69
N TYR A 27 13.69 10.04 -0.18
CA TYR A 27 14.79 9.08 -0.06
C TYR A 27 15.93 9.68 0.77
N VAL A 28 16.50 8.87 1.65
CA VAL A 28 17.58 9.29 2.56
C VAL A 28 18.88 8.59 2.17
N THR A 29 19.95 9.37 2.04
CA THR A 29 21.29 8.87 1.70
C THR A 29 22.28 9.01 2.86
N LYS A 30 23.24 8.09 2.95
CA LYS A 30 24.43 8.19 3.82
C LYS A 30 25.66 7.93 2.96
N ASN A 31 26.58 8.90 2.90
CA ASN A 31 27.79 8.85 2.07
C ASN A 31 27.49 8.55 0.59
N GLY A 32 26.41 9.12 0.04
CA GLY A 32 26.00 8.92 -1.36
C GLY A 32 25.16 7.66 -1.61
N TYR A 33 25.06 6.74 -0.64
CA TYR A 33 24.26 5.52 -0.79
C TYR A 33 22.87 5.68 -0.18
N GLY A 34 21.83 5.21 -0.87
CA GLY A 34 20.48 5.11 -0.33
C GLY A 34 20.44 4.22 0.92
N ARG A 35 19.69 4.64 1.95
CA ARG A 35 19.60 3.94 3.23
C ARG A 35 18.19 3.80 3.77
N LEU A 36 17.39 4.86 3.68
CA LEU A 36 16.03 4.90 4.22
C LEU A 36 15.09 5.59 3.24
N VAL A 37 13.80 5.38 3.44
CA VAL A 37 12.72 6.13 2.80
C VAL A 37 11.82 6.66 3.91
N VAL A 38 11.42 7.93 3.80
CA VAL A 38 10.47 8.57 4.71
C VAL A 38 9.27 9.01 3.89
N MET A 39 8.08 8.82 4.42
CA MET A 39 6.80 9.15 3.79
C MET A 39 5.87 9.78 4.82
N ASP A 40 4.88 10.55 4.37
CA ASP A 40 3.75 10.89 5.23
C ASP A 40 2.86 9.65 5.44
N ILE A 41 2.17 9.61 6.58
CA ILE A 41 1.38 8.45 7.00
C ILE A 41 0.24 8.17 6.01
N GLU A 42 -0.48 9.22 5.57
CA GLU A 42 -1.63 9.06 4.67
C GLU A 42 -1.21 8.50 3.30
N TYR A 43 -0.08 8.95 2.76
CA TYR A 43 0.50 8.42 1.53
C TYR A 43 0.92 6.97 1.70
N TYR A 44 1.59 6.64 2.81
CA TYR A 44 1.99 5.27 3.10
C TYR A 44 0.76 4.34 3.16
N GLU A 45 -0.24 4.69 3.96
CA GLU A 45 -1.46 3.89 4.12
C GLU A 45 -2.20 3.70 2.79
N ARG A 46 -2.44 4.79 2.06
CA ARG A 46 -3.11 4.74 0.74
C ARG A 46 -2.33 3.90 -0.27
N THR A 47 -1.01 3.98 -0.26
CA THR A 47 -0.16 3.21 -1.17
C THR A 47 -0.22 1.72 -0.83
N MET A 48 -0.11 1.38 0.46
CA MET A 48 -0.24 0.00 0.92
C MET A 48 -1.62 -0.58 0.63
N GLN A 49 -2.68 0.17 0.87
CA GLN A 49 -4.05 -0.24 0.56
C GLN A 49 -4.22 -0.56 -0.93
N LYS A 50 -3.76 0.33 -1.82
CA LYS A 50 -3.80 0.08 -3.27
C LYS A 50 -3.04 -1.18 -3.67
N MET A 51 -1.90 -1.48 -3.04
CA MET A 51 -1.14 -2.70 -3.30
C MET A 51 -1.92 -3.95 -2.88
N TYR A 52 -2.59 -3.92 -1.72
CA TYR A 52 -3.42 -5.03 -1.28
C TYR A 52 -4.65 -5.25 -2.17
N GLU A 53 -5.33 -4.15 -2.54
CA GLU A 53 -6.47 -4.20 -3.47
C GLU A 53 -6.05 -4.75 -4.84
N ALA A 54 -4.95 -4.25 -5.40
CA ALA A 54 -4.42 -4.74 -6.67
C ALA A 54 -4.08 -6.23 -6.61
N LYS A 55 -3.46 -6.67 -5.50
CA LYS A 55 -3.18 -8.10 -5.30
C LYS A 55 -4.46 -8.94 -5.29
N ALA A 56 -5.48 -8.51 -4.53
CA ALA A 56 -6.75 -9.24 -4.46
C ALA A 56 -7.47 -9.29 -5.82
N VAL A 57 -7.42 -8.20 -6.60
CA VAL A 57 -7.97 -8.17 -7.96
C VAL A 57 -7.21 -9.14 -8.87
N ILE A 58 -5.88 -9.15 -8.84
CA ILE A 58 -5.05 -10.06 -9.65
C ILE A 58 -5.35 -11.52 -9.29
N GLU A 59 -5.47 -11.85 -8.01
CA GLU A 59 -5.83 -13.19 -7.54
C GLU A 59 -7.23 -13.59 -8.05
N GLY A 60 -8.22 -12.70 -7.94
CA GLY A 60 -9.58 -12.95 -8.44
C GLY A 60 -9.65 -13.11 -9.97
N LEU A 61 -8.85 -12.35 -10.73
CA LEU A 61 -8.73 -12.51 -12.18
C LEU A 61 -8.14 -13.87 -12.55
N LYS A 62 -7.13 -14.32 -11.81
CA LYS A 62 -6.54 -15.64 -11.99
C LYS A 62 -7.56 -16.75 -11.69
N ASP A 63 -8.33 -16.64 -10.62
CA ASP A 63 -9.39 -17.60 -10.30
C ASP A 63 -10.46 -17.66 -11.40
N LEU A 64 -10.77 -16.52 -12.03
CA LEU A 64 -11.69 -16.47 -13.17
C LEU A 64 -11.12 -17.20 -14.39
N GLU A 65 -9.86 -16.98 -14.72
CA GLU A 65 -9.17 -17.66 -15.84
C GLU A 65 -9.07 -19.18 -15.63
N GLU A 66 -8.80 -19.62 -14.41
CA GLU A 66 -8.68 -21.04 -14.05
C GLU A 66 -10.05 -21.72 -13.83
N GLY A 67 -11.15 -20.97 -13.86
CA GLY A 67 -12.49 -21.49 -13.59
C GLY A 67 -12.73 -21.83 -12.11
N ASN A 68 -11.89 -21.34 -11.20
CA ASN A 68 -11.99 -21.50 -9.74
C ASN A 68 -13.07 -20.59 -9.13
N THR A 69 -14.20 -20.42 -9.81
CA THR A 69 -15.30 -19.56 -9.39
C THR A 69 -16.47 -20.39 -8.83
N LYS A 70 -17.33 -19.74 -8.05
CA LYS A 70 -18.56 -20.36 -7.53
C LYS A 70 -19.72 -19.42 -7.79
N ASP A 71 -20.90 -19.99 -7.99
CA ASP A 71 -22.12 -19.19 -8.13
C ASP A 71 -22.40 -18.38 -6.86
N GLY A 72 -22.66 -17.08 -7.04
CA GLY A 72 -22.82 -16.15 -5.94
C GLY A 72 -24.08 -16.42 -5.11
N ALA A 73 -25.20 -16.77 -5.75
CA ALA A 73 -26.46 -17.05 -5.07
C ALA A 73 -26.35 -18.32 -4.20
N ASP A 74 -25.69 -19.35 -4.73
CA ASP A 74 -25.41 -20.58 -3.98
C ASP A 74 -24.52 -20.36 -2.77
N ILE A 75 -23.50 -19.51 -2.89
CA ILE A 75 -22.61 -19.18 -1.77
C ILE A 75 -23.35 -18.40 -0.69
N ILE A 76 -24.15 -17.40 -1.06
CA ILE A 76 -24.96 -16.64 -0.09
C ILE A 76 -25.92 -17.57 0.65
N ARG A 77 -26.61 -18.48 -0.06
CA ARG A 77 -27.50 -19.47 0.56
C ARG A 77 -26.76 -20.35 1.57
N LYS A 78 -25.57 -20.85 1.21
CA LYS A 78 -24.73 -21.68 2.10
C LYS A 78 -24.27 -20.91 3.34
N LEU A 79 -23.88 -19.65 3.19
CA LEU A 79 -23.44 -18.81 4.31
C LEU A 79 -24.58 -18.51 5.29
N LYS A 80 -25.75 -18.14 4.79
CA LYS A 80 -26.95 -17.93 5.63
C LYS A 80 -27.31 -19.18 6.43
N GLY A 81 -27.30 -20.35 5.78
CA GLY A 81 -27.55 -21.62 6.46
C GLY A 81 -26.48 -21.99 7.49
N LYS A 82 -25.21 -21.62 7.27
CA LYS A 82 -24.10 -21.93 8.19
C LYS A 82 -24.04 -21.02 9.41
N TYR A 83 -24.39 -19.74 9.25
CA TYR A 83 -24.29 -18.72 10.30
C TYR A 83 -25.64 -18.28 10.87
N GLU A 84 -26.73 -18.97 10.49
CA GLU A 84 -28.10 -18.66 10.93
C GLU A 84 -28.51 -17.20 10.69
N LEU A 85 -28.06 -16.63 9.56
CA LEU A 85 -28.35 -15.25 9.12
C LEU A 85 -29.62 -15.14 8.28
#